data_AF-A0A7X7QCW8-F1
#
_entry.id   AF-A0A7X7QCW8-F1
#
_cell.length_a   1.000
_cell.length_b   1.000
_cell.length_c   1.000
_cell.angle_alpha   90.00
_cell.angle_beta   90.00
_cell.angle_gamma   90.00
#
_symmetry.space_group_name_H-M   'P 1'
#
loop_
_entity.id
_entity.type
_entity.pdbx_description
1 polymer ?
#
loop_
_entity_poly.entity_id
_entity_poly.type
_entity_poly.pdbx_seq_one_letter_code
_entity_poly.pdbx_strand_id
1 'polypeptide(L)'
;MGLGDCTIIELQEQDDLPSIRQRLSWLDPGRVALVLPWDLVALSDRVDFDLLRREANRRQLEIAIVSPDPERRAVAHSLGWPAFASARDAQRAAVWRLHRPKPVKPPPKHWWDAPVDLRPRRSRRSPRWVAWIWLLSRIAIFLVALAVLAGSAYLIVPRAEVTLYAAGREFETIVLVSADPEIEEVDQVNQVIPARRVGIEIEGAIEVPTTGLAEMTFGSATGEVLFTNLLAQDYRVRAGTVVRTSSSSYPLRFRTTAEVVVPAGGQATAPIESMDSVGGNVGAYQINQVEGVAGSALRVINPRATGGAESRETHIVVQADYDQARTRLMRQLLDQAHAEISALDLLQATEFVPRQSLRIEAVPKQAYSRFIGEQAETVGLEMRLLVSGLAVDVHNAEVVAYVELARRLPPDFTLVDAHFDVGEVAEEDIGPGQFSFFVTGYGYAAAELSPERALDIVLGKELDEARQQLMAELPLAQPPIITVWPEHVRRIPLLPLRVSVDIKMQSDVGAELSLAR
;
A
#
# COMPACT_ATOMS: atom_id res chain seq x y z
N MET A 1 -60.44 -104.27 12.04
CA MET A 1 -59.07 -103.82 12.37
C MET A 1 -58.30 -103.77 11.06
N GLY A 2 -57.69 -102.69 10.60
CA GLY A 2 -57.46 -101.38 11.21
C GLY A 2 -58.28 -100.25 10.57
N LEU A 3 -58.38 -99.16 11.30
CA LEU A 3 -58.88 -97.86 10.85
C LEU A 3 -58.06 -97.45 9.62
N GLY A 4 -58.70 -97.33 8.46
CA GLY A 4 -58.01 -96.86 7.24
C GLY A 4 -57.36 -95.51 7.53
N ASP A 5 -56.07 -95.40 7.26
CA ASP A 5 -55.24 -94.26 7.63
C ASP A 5 -55.86 -92.95 7.12
N CYS A 6 -56.29 -92.12 8.07
CA CYS A 6 -56.84 -90.80 7.79
C CYS A 6 -55.72 -89.78 7.94
N THR A 7 -55.25 -89.25 6.82
CA THR A 7 -54.16 -88.27 6.80
C THR A 7 -54.70 -86.90 7.22
N ILE A 8 -54.15 -86.34 8.30
CA ILE A 8 -54.50 -85.00 8.76
C ILE A 8 -53.58 -84.00 8.07
N ILE A 9 -54.17 -82.98 7.45
CA ILE A 9 -53.43 -81.82 6.92
C ILE A 9 -53.88 -80.59 7.66
N GLU A 10 -52.95 -79.98 8.37
CA GLU A 10 -53.15 -78.69 9.01
C GLU A 10 -52.75 -77.58 8.06
N LEU A 11 -53.74 -76.75 7.70
CA LEU A 11 -53.51 -75.54 6.92
C LEU A 11 -53.03 -74.42 7.84
N GLN A 12 -52.17 -73.57 7.30
CA GLN A 12 -51.73 -72.34 7.93
C GLN A 12 -52.59 -71.17 7.43
N GLU A 13 -52.72 -70.10 8.23
CA GLU A 13 -53.55 -68.93 7.91
C GLU A 13 -53.20 -68.27 6.56
N GLN A 14 -51.94 -68.39 6.14
CA GLN A 14 -51.40 -67.88 4.87
C GLN A 14 -51.55 -68.84 3.68
N ASP A 15 -52.08 -70.05 3.88
CA ASP A 15 -52.25 -71.02 2.79
C ASP A 15 -53.37 -70.56 1.83
N ASP A 16 -53.01 -70.40 0.56
CA ASP A 16 -53.94 -70.10 -0.52
C ASP A 16 -54.40 -71.37 -1.27
N LEU A 17 -55.42 -71.24 -2.12
CA LEU A 17 -55.96 -72.39 -2.88
C LEU A 17 -54.88 -73.12 -3.73
N PRO A 18 -53.93 -72.44 -4.41
CA PRO A 18 -52.78 -73.09 -5.05
C PRO A 18 -51.93 -73.92 -4.09
N SER A 19 -51.62 -73.40 -2.90
CA SER A 19 -50.83 -74.12 -1.88
C SER A 19 -51.55 -75.36 -1.38
N ILE A 20 -52.87 -75.26 -1.14
CA ILE A 20 -53.71 -76.40 -0.77
C ILE A 20 -53.70 -77.45 -1.89
N ARG A 21 -53.86 -77.04 -3.15
CA ARG A 21 -53.80 -77.95 -4.31
C ARG A 21 -52.46 -78.66 -4.43
N GLN A 22 -51.36 -77.94 -4.19
CA GLN A 22 -50.02 -78.52 -4.21
C GLN A 22 -49.85 -79.56 -3.09
N ARG A 23 -50.29 -79.27 -1.86
CA ARG A 23 -50.24 -80.24 -0.75
C ARG A 23 -51.09 -81.47 -1.03
N LEU A 24 -52.31 -81.29 -1.54
CA LEU A 24 -53.18 -82.41 -1.95
C LEU A 24 -52.59 -83.20 -3.14
N SER A 25 -51.72 -82.59 -3.95
CA SER A 25 -51.10 -83.24 -5.11
C SER A 25 -50.05 -84.29 -4.74
N TRP A 26 -49.52 -84.20 -3.51
CA TRP A 26 -48.50 -85.10 -2.96
C TRP A 26 -49.10 -86.26 -2.16
N LEU A 27 -50.42 -86.29 -2.00
CA LEU A 27 -51.09 -87.36 -1.26
C LEU A 27 -51.50 -88.52 -2.18
N ASP A 28 -51.41 -89.72 -1.62
CA ASP A 28 -52.01 -90.91 -2.21
C ASP A 28 -53.54 -90.91 -2.05
N PRO A 29 -54.28 -91.64 -2.90
CA PRO A 29 -55.73 -91.76 -2.80
C PRO A 29 -56.14 -92.30 -1.42
N GLY A 30 -57.03 -91.61 -0.72
CA GLY A 30 -57.41 -91.97 0.65
C GLY A 30 -58.27 -90.93 1.36
N ARG A 31 -58.43 -91.10 2.68
CA ARG A 31 -59.18 -90.20 3.56
C ARG A 31 -58.27 -89.09 4.07
N VAL A 32 -58.67 -87.84 3.85
CA VAL A 32 -57.92 -86.65 4.28
C VAL A 32 -58.80 -85.76 5.14
N ALA A 33 -58.36 -85.51 6.37
CA ALA A 33 -58.98 -84.51 7.24
C ALA A 33 -58.20 -83.19 7.08
N LEU A 34 -58.83 -82.20 6.43
CA LEU A 34 -58.26 -80.89 6.19
C LEU A 34 -58.66 -79.97 7.35
N VAL A 35 -57.69 -79.56 8.17
CA VAL A 35 -57.90 -78.70 9.33
C VAL A 35 -57.71 -77.24 8.91
N LEU A 36 -58.76 -76.44 9.06
CA LEU A 36 -58.78 -75.02 8.73
C LEU A 36 -58.60 -74.19 10.01
N PRO A 37 -57.55 -73.34 10.08
CA PRO A 37 -57.38 -72.40 11.17
C PRO A 37 -58.47 -71.32 11.13
N TRP A 38 -58.67 -70.60 12.24
CA TRP A 38 -59.76 -69.63 12.37
C TRP A 38 -59.69 -68.55 11.26
N ASP A 39 -58.49 -68.01 11.01
CA ASP A 39 -58.28 -66.87 10.12
C ASP A 39 -57.92 -67.24 8.66
N LEU A 40 -58.16 -68.48 8.24
CA LEU A 40 -57.92 -68.89 6.85
C LEU A 40 -58.83 -68.12 5.88
N VAL A 41 -58.22 -67.38 4.94
CA VAL A 41 -58.95 -66.67 3.88
C VAL A 41 -59.47 -67.64 2.81
N ALA A 42 -58.66 -68.63 2.43
CA ALA A 42 -59.04 -69.66 1.46
C ALA A 42 -60.15 -70.58 2.00
N LEU A 43 -60.97 -71.14 1.09
CA LEU A 43 -62.10 -72.01 1.46
C LEU A 43 -63.19 -71.28 2.27
N SER A 44 -63.36 -69.97 2.02
CA SER A 44 -64.44 -69.16 2.58
C SER A 44 -65.67 -69.10 1.67
N ASP A 45 -65.45 -69.17 0.35
CA ASP A 45 -66.49 -69.02 -0.66
C ASP A 45 -66.87 -70.34 -1.36
N ARG A 46 -68.06 -70.37 -1.95
CA ARG A 46 -68.56 -71.52 -2.73
C ARG A 46 -67.61 -71.95 -3.85
N VAL A 47 -66.96 -70.99 -4.52
CA VAL A 47 -66.06 -71.26 -5.65
C VAL A 47 -64.84 -72.08 -5.21
N ASP A 48 -64.28 -71.76 -4.05
CA ASP A 48 -63.12 -72.45 -3.50
C ASP A 48 -63.45 -73.91 -3.15
N PHE A 49 -64.61 -74.15 -2.54
CA PHE A 49 -65.10 -75.50 -2.26
C PHE A 49 -65.41 -76.30 -3.53
N ASP A 50 -65.88 -75.67 -4.60
CA ASP A 50 -66.10 -76.33 -5.90
C ASP A 50 -64.78 -76.69 -6.57
N LEU A 51 -63.76 -75.81 -6.49
CA LEU A 51 -62.42 -76.10 -6.98
C LEU A 51 -61.75 -77.21 -6.17
N LEU A 52 -61.88 -77.18 -4.84
CA LEU A 52 -61.44 -78.25 -3.95
C LEU A 52 -62.11 -79.58 -4.30
N ARG A 53 -63.42 -79.56 -4.59
CA ARG A 53 -64.18 -80.76 -4.99
C ARG A 53 -63.68 -81.35 -6.30
N ARG A 54 -63.36 -80.50 -7.29
CA ARG A 54 -62.78 -80.95 -8.56
C ARG A 54 -61.43 -81.63 -8.35
N GLU A 55 -60.58 -81.06 -7.50
CA GLU A 55 -59.27 -81.64 -7.21
C GLU A 55 -59.35 -82.92 -6.37
N ALA A 56 -60.23 -82.94 -5.36
CA ALA A 56 -60.52 -84.15 -4.58
C ALA A 56 -61.00 -85.30 -5.49
N ASN A 57 -61.95 -85.02 -6.40
CA ASN A 57 -62.43 -86.01 -7.37
C ASN A 57 -61.34 -86.46 -8.35
N ARG A 58 -60.51 -85.53 -8.84
CA ARG A 58 -59.41 -85.83 -9.77
C ARG A 58 -58.37 -86.77 -9.13
N ARG A 59 -58.15 -86.64 -7.83
CA ARG A 59 -57.17 -87.43 -7.07
C ARG A 59 -57.79 -88.60 -6.31
N GLN A 60 -59.11 -88.80 -6.41
CA GLN A 60 -59.87 -89.81 -5.68
C GLN A 60 -59.67 -89.71 -4.15
N LEU A 61 -59.59 -88.48 -3.64
CA LEU A 61 -59.48 -88.18 -2.21
C LEU A 61 -60.87 -88.01 -1.60
N GLU A 62 -61.13 -88.67 -0.48
CA GLU A 62 -62.26 -88.36 0.40
C GLU A 62 -61.78 -87.27 1.36
N ILE A 63 -62.33 -86.05 1.28
CA ILE A 63 -61.90 -84.94 2.16
C ILE A 63 -62.99 -84.61 3.18
N ALA A 64 -62.60 -84.51 4.45
CA ALA A 64 -63.39 -83.93 5.52
C ALA A 64 -62.83 -82.59 5.98
N ILE A 65 -63.72 -81.63 6.22
CA ILE A 65 -63.39 -80.27 6.65
C ILE A 65 -63.42 -80.25 8.17
N VAL A 66 -62.32 -79.90 8.81
CA VAL A 66 -62.22 -79.76 10.26
C VAL A 66 -62.01 -78.28 10.56
N SER A 67 -62.94 -77.64 11.25
CA SER A 67 -62.79 -76.24 11.63
C SER A 67 -63.37 -75.99 13.02
N PRO A 68 -62.66 -75.21 13.87
CA PRO A 68 -63.21 -74.80 15.16
C PRO A 68 -64.41 -73.85 15.01
N ASP A 69 -64.47 -73.08 13.90
CA ASP A 69 -65.52 -72.10 13.63
C ASP A 69 -66.87 -72.78 13.27
N PRO A 70 -67.97 -72.51 14.00
CA PRO A 70 -69.29 -73.02 13.66
C PRO A 70 -69.83 -72.49 12.31
N GLU A 71 -69.52 -71.26 11.90
CA GLU A 71 -70.04 -70.68 10.65
C GLU A 71 -69.41 -71.36 9.43
N ARG A 72 -68.07 -71.49 9.41
CA ARG A 72 -67.37 -72.21 8.33
C ARG A 72 -67.79 -73.67 8.22
N ARG A 73 -68.10 -74.34 9.35
CA ARG A 73 -68.69 -75.69 9.32
C ARG A 73 -70.09 -75.71 8.71
N ALA A 74 -70.92 -74.71 9.00
CA ALA A 74 -72.26 -74.61 8.41
C ALA A 74 -72.17 -74.40 6.88
N VAL A 75 -71.24 -73.55 6.41
CA VAL A 75 -70.98 -73.33 4.97
C VAL A 75 -70.51 -74.63 4.30
N ALA A 76 -69.49 -75.29 4.84
CA ALA A 76 -68.99 -76.56 4.31
C ALA A 76 -70.09 -77.64 4.25
N HIS A 77 -70.91 -77.74 5.30
CA HIS A 77 -72.03 -78.68 5.36
C HIS A 77 -73.12 -78.34 4.33
N SER A 78 -73.46 -77.05 4.15
CA SER A 78 -74.43 -76.60 3.14
C SER A 78 -73.99 -76.94 1.71
N LEU A 79 -72.68 -76.96 1.46
CA LEU A 79 -72.07 -77.33 0.18
C LEU A 79 -71.86 -78.85 0.05
N GLY A 80 -72.28 -79.62 1.06
CA GLY A 80 -72.29 -81.07 1.07
C GLY A 80 -70.97 -81.73 1.46
N TRP A 81 -70.07 -81.00 2.14
CA TRP A 81 -68.84 -81.55 2.71
C TRP A 81 -69.06 -82.07 4.14
N PRO A 82 -68.45 -83.20 4.53
CA PRO A 82 -68.45 -83.64 5.92
C PRO A 82 -67.60 -82.68 6.75
N ALA A 83 -68.20 -82.05 7.76
CA ALA A 83 -67.58 -81.02 8.58
C ALA A 83 -67.56 -81.41 10.07
N PHE A 84 -66.41 -81.30 10.74
CA PHE A 84 -66.21 -81.70 12.14
C PHE A 84 -65.56 -80.59 12.97
N ALA A 85 -65.82 -80.57 14.29
CA ALA A 85 -65.20 -79.61 15.22
C ALA A 85 -63.71 -79.90 15.46
N SER A 86 -63.33 -81.18 15.47
CA SER A 86 -61.96 -81.59 15.76
C SER A 86 -61.50 -82.72 14.82
N ALA A 87 -60.19 -82.82 14.60
CA ALA A 87 -59.61 -83.87 13.77
C ALA A 87 -59.86 -85.27 14.35
N ARG A 88 -59.95 -85.37 15.69
CA ARG A 88 -60.30 -86.61 16.39
C ARG A 88 -61.73 -87.07 16.09
N ASP A 89 -62.68 -86.14 15.98
CA ASP A 89 -64.07 -86.47 15.63
C ASP A 89 -64.17 -86.92 14.18
N ALA A 90 -63.41 -86.30 13.27
CA ALA A 90 -63.33 -86.71 11.87
C ALA A 90 -62.76 -88.14 11.71
N GLN A 91 -61.75 -88.51 12.49
CA GLN A 91 -61.16 -89.85 12.47
C GLN A 91 -62.07 -90.93 13.07
N ARG A 92 -62.82 -90.61 14.13
CA ARG A 92 -63.75 -91.56 14.77
C ARG A 92 -64.99 -91.84 13.93
N ALA A 93 -65.37 -90.93 13.04
CA ALA A 93 -66.54 -91.11 12.18
C ALA A 93 -66.31 -92.25 11.19
N ALA A 94 -67.07 -93.34 11.33
CA ALA A 94 -66.96 -94.52 10.46
C ALA A 94 -67.31 -94.22 8.99
N VAL A 95 -68.20 -93.24 8.75
CA VAL A 95 -68.72 -92.87 7.42
C VAL A 95 -68.74 -91.36 7.24
N TRP A 96 -68.03 -90.85 6.23
CA TRP A 96 -68.09 -89.46 5.80
C TRP A 96 -69.16 -89.29 4.71
N ARG A 97 -70.31 -88.72 5.08
CA ARG A 97 -71.45 -88.56 4.15
C ARG A 97 -71.26 -87.33 3.26
N LEU A 98 -70.51 -87.49 2.17
CA LEU A 98 -70.40 -86.45 1.14
C LEU A 98 -71.74 -86.32 0.38
N HIS A 99 -72.43 -85.20 0.55
CA HIS A 99 -73.58 -84.88 -0.29
C HIS A 99 -73.07 -84.28 -1.60
N ARG A 100 -73.47 -84.88 -2.74
CA ARG A 100 -73.25 -84.26 -4.05
C ARG A 100 -74.28 -83.12 -4.21
N PRO A 101 -73.87 -81.85 -4.36
CA PRO A 101 -74.79 -80.78 -4.67
C PRO A 101 -75.48 -81.10 -6.00
N LYS A 102 -76.76 -80.72 -6.12
CA LYS A 102 -77.54 -80.93 -7.34
C LYS A 102 -76.79 -80.29 -8.52
N PRO A 103 -76.63 -81.00 -9.66
CA PRO A 103 -75.98 -80.44 -10.83
C PRO A 103 -76.75 -79.19 -11.27
N VAL A 104 -76.08 -78.03 -11.24
CA VAL A 104 -76.63 -76.79 -11.77
C VAL A 104 -76.67 -76.93 -13.29
N LYS A 105 -77.86 -76.88 -13.87
CA LYS A 105 -77.99 -76.83 -15.34
C LYS A 105 -77.32 -75.53 -15.82
N PRO A 106 -76.40 -75.58 -16.79
CA PRO A 106 -75.82 -74.37 -17.34
C PRO A 106 -76.93 -73.48 -17.90
N PRO A 107 -76.78 -72.14 -17.84
CA PRO A 107 -77.73 -71.23 -18.47
C PRO A 107 -77.88 -71.58 -19.95
N PRO A 108 -79.08 -71.39 -20.53
CA PRO A 108 -79.31 -71.69 -21.94
C PRO A 108 -78.33 -70.88 -22.79
N LYS A 109 -77.49 -71.59 -23.57
CA LYS A 109 -76.55 -70.97 -24.50
C LYS A 109 -77.35 -70.41 -25.66
N HIS A 110 -77.33 -69.08 -25.84
CA HIS A 110 -78.01 -68.45 -26.96
C HIS A 110 -77.11 -68.49 -28.19
N TRP A 111 -77.71 -68.53 -29.38
CA TRP A 111 -76.96 -68.66 -30.64
C TRP A 111 -76.13 -67.42 -31.00
N TRP A 112 -76.38 -66.28 -30.34
CA TRP A 112 -75.61 -65.04 -30.46
C TRP A 112 -74.43 -64.93 -29.47
N ASP A 113 -74.28 -65.88 -28.54
CA ASP A 113 -73.13 -65.87 -27.63
C ASP A 113 -71.87 -66.28 -28.41
N ALA A 114 -70.95 -65.31 -28.58
CA ALA A 114 -69.69 -65.53 -29.27
C ALA A 114 -68.92 -66.70 -28.64
N PRO A 115 -68.42 -67.67 -29.43
CA PRO A 115 -67.70 -68.81 -28.89
C PRO A 115 -66.44 -68.32 -28.16
N VAL A 116 -66.38 -68.55 -26.85
CA VAL A 116 -65.19 -68.25 -26.05
C VAL A 116 -64.06 -69.17 -26.51
N ASP A 117 -63.10 -68.62 -27.25
CA ASP A 117 -61.96 -69.35 -27.79
C ASP A 117 -60.83 -69.40 -26.74
N LEU A 118 -60.74 -70.52 -26.02
CA LEU A 118 -59.77 -70.74 -24.93
C LEU A 118 -58.39 -71.21 -25.42
N ARG A 119 -58.03 -70.96 -26.68
CA ARG A 119 -56.72 -71.35 -27.24
C ARG A 119 -55.64 -70.33 -26.83
N PRO A 120 -54.45 -70.76 -26.36
CA PRO A 120 -53.36 -69.83 -26.09
C PRO A 120 -52.90 -69.16 -27.39
N ARG A 121 -52.95 -67.81 -27.43
CA ARG A 121 -52.52 -66.99 -28.57
C ARG A 121 -51.02 -67.21 -28.82
N ARG A 122 -50.66 -67.89 -29.92
CA ARG A 122 -49.27 -67.99 -30.38
C ARG A 122 -48.74 -66.59 -30.74
N SER A 123 -47.62 -66.17 -30.13
CA SER A 123 -46.94 -64.94 -30.52
C SER A 123 -46.42 -65.06 -31.96
N ARG A 124 -46.75 -64.09 -32.80
CA ARG A 124 -46.16 -63.97 -34.14
C ARG A 124 -44.72 -63.49 -33.98
N ARG A 125 -43.75 -64.34 -34.33
CA ARG A 125 -42.34 -63.93 -34.50
C ARG A 125 -42.27 -62.95 -35.67
N SER A 126 -41.74 -61.75 -35.43
CA SER A 126 -41.46 -60.77 -36.48
C SER A 126 -40.37 -61.27 -37.43
N PRO A 127 -40.34 -60.82 -38.71
CA PRO A 127 -39.33 -61.21 -39.67
C PRO A 127 -37.91 -60.72 -39.27
N ARG A 128 -36.89 -61.57 -39.41
CA ARG A 128 -35.52 -61.27 -38.95
C ARG A 128 -34.89 -60.03 -39.61
N TRP A 129 -35.23 -59.71 -40.86
CA TRP A 129 -34.70 -58.54 -41.58
C TRP A 129 -35.14 -57.20 -40.95
N VAL A 130 -36.36 -57.14 -40.39
CA VAL A 130 -36.84 -55.98 -39.64
C VAL A 130 -35.97 -55.77 -38.40
N ALA A 131 -35.62 -56.84 -37.68
CA ALA A 131 -34.71 -56.75 -36.54
C ALA A 131 -33.29 -56.25 -36.92
N TRP A 132 -32.78 -56.59 -38.10
CA TRP A 132 -31.49 -56.07 -38.60
C TRP A 132 -31.55 -54.58 -38.98
N ILE A 133 -32.65 -54.11 -39.58
CA ILE A 133 -32.85 -52.68 -39.87
C ILE A 133 -32.92 -51.87 -38.57
N TRP A 134 -33.63 -52.36 -37.55
CA TRP A 134 -33.67 -51.73 -36.22
C TRP A 134 -32.32 -51.75 -35.51
N LEU A 135 -31.46 -52.75 -35.75
CA LEU A 135 -30.10 -52.80 -35.20
C LEU A 135 -29.19 -51.78 -35.88
N LEU A 136 -29.21 -51.72 -37.21
CA LEU A 136 -28.43 -50.76 -38.01
C LEU A 136 -28.82 -49.31 -37.70
N SER A 137 -30.11 -49.01 -37.56
CA SER A 137 -30.55 -47.66 -37.16
C SER A 137 -30.07 -47.28 -35.76
N ARG A 138 -30.08 -48.24 -34.81
CA ARG A 138 -29.55 -48.03 -33.45
C ARG A 138 -28.05 -47.74 -33.45
N ILE A 139 -27.28 -48.46 -34.27
CA ILE A 139 -25.84 -48.24 -34.44
C ILE A 139 -25.58 -46.88 -35.10
N ALA A 140 -26.33 -46.53 -36.15
CA ALA A 140 -26.21 -45.23 -36.80
C ALA A 140 -26.52 -44.07 -35.84
N ILE A 141 -27.62 -44.17 -35.07
CA ILE A 141 -27.98 -43.17 -34.05
C ILE A 141 -26.89 -43.09 -32.97
N PHE A 142 -26.34 -44.22 -32.52
CA PHE A 142 -25.25 -44.25 -31.56
C PHE A 142 -23.99 -43.56 -32.09
N LEU A 143 -23.60 -43.82 -33.35
CA LEU A 143 -22.45 -43.18 -33.98
C LEU A 143 -22.66 -41.68 -34.17
N VAL A 144 -23.87 -41.25 -34.54
CA VAL A 144 -24.21 -39.82 -34.62
C VAL A 144 -24.16 -39.18 -33.24
N ALA A 145 -24.73 -39.80 -32.21
CA ALA A 145 -24.67 -39.29 -30.84
C ALA A 145 -23.22 -39.23 -30.33
N LEU A 146 -22.39 -40.23 -30.65
CA LEU A 146 -20.98 -40.26 -30.30
C LEU A 146 -20.19 -39.18 -31.05
N ALA A 147 -20.49 -38.93 -32.33
CA ALA A 147 -19.85 -37.87 -33.11
C ALA A 147 -20.25 -36.48 -32.58
N VAL A 148 -21.51 -36.28 -32.19
CA VAL A 148 -21.97 -35.04 -31.54
C VAL A 148 -21.29 -34.87 -30.17
N LEU A 149 -21.19 -35.94 -29.38
CA LEU A 149 -20.51 -35.92 -28.08
C LEU A 149 -19.01 -35.63 -28.24
N ALA A 150 -18.33 -36.27 -29.18
CA ALA A 150 -16.92 -36.04 -29.46
C ALA A 150 -16.66 -34.64 -30.03
N GLY A 151 -17.53 -34.16 -30.93
CA GLY A 151 -17.45 -32.80 -31.49
C GLY A 151 -17.67 -31.73 -30.43
N SER A 152 -18.67 -31.90 -29.57
CA SER A 152 -18.92 -30.99 -28.43
C SER A 152 -17.79 -31.04 -27.41
N ALA A 153 -17.26 -32.21 -27.07
CA ALA A 153 -16.09 -32.34 -26.21
C ALA A 153 -14.87 -31.62 -26.80
N TYR A 154 -14.62 -31.77 -28.11
CA TYR A 154 -13.53 -31.08 -28.79
C TYR A 154 -13.67 -29.55 -28.76
N LEU A 155 -14.91 -29.02 -28.76
CA LEU A 155 -15.16 -27.57 -28.68
C LEU A 155 -15.10 -27.02 -27.25
N ILE A 156 -15.44 -27.81 -26.22
CA ILE A 156 -15.67 -27.32 -24.85
C ILE A 156 -14.53 -27.66 -23.88
N VAL A 157 -13.80 -28.75 -24.11
CA VAL A 157 -12.75 -29.25 -23.20
C VAL A 157 -11.44 -28.46 -23.27
N PRO A 158 -10.94 -28.03 -24.45
CA PRO A 158 -9.67 -27.33 -24.51
C PRO A 158 -9.67 -26.03 -23.70
N ARG A 159 -8.61 -25.79 -22.93
CA ARG A 159 -8.34 -24.55 -22.20
C ARG A 159 -7.01 -23.98 -22.66
N ALA A 160 -6.93 -22.67 -22.79
CA ALA A 160 -5.68 -21.96 -23.06
C ALA A 160 -5.39 -20.91 -22.00
N GLU A 161 -4.12 -20.72 -21.70
CA GLU A 161 -3.62 -19.66 -20.83
C GLU A 161 -2.52 -18.90 -21.59
N VAL A 162 -2.68 -17.58 -21.66
CA VAL A 162 -1.85 -16.69 -22.44
C VAL A 162 -1.25 -15.67 -21.48
N THR A 163 0.06 -15.75 -21.27
CA THR A 163 0.81 -14.78 -20.46
C THR A 163 1.47 -13.76 -21.39
N LEU A 164 1.10 -12.49 -21.24
CA LEU A 164 1.63 -11.37 -22.00
C LEU A 164 2.60 -10.57 -21.12
N TYR A 165 3.72 -10.13 -21.70
CA TYR A 165 4.68 -9.25 -21.03
C TYR A 165 4.64 -7.87 -21.68
N ALA A 166 4.10 -6.87 -20.96
CA ALA A 166 4.01 -5.50 -21.47
C ALA A 166 5.39 -4.89 -21.67
N ALA A 167 5.60 -4.20 -22.80
CA ALA A 167 6.81 -3.42 -23.03
C ALA A 167 6.80 -2.17 -22.12
N GLY A 168 7.80 -2.06 -21.23
CA GLY A 168 7.96 -0.91 -20.37
C GLY A 168 9.26 -0.16 -20.62
N ARG A 169 9.28 1.12 -20.24
CA ARG A 169 10.44 2.00 -20.30
C ARG A 169 10.42 2.98 -19.14
N GLU A 170 11.61 3.42 -18.76
CA GLU A 170 11.79 4.45 -17.75
C GLU A 170 11.61 5.84 -18.38
N PHE A 171 10.94 6.71 -17.64
CA PHE A 171 10.73 8.11 -17.96
C PHE A 171 11.22 8.96 -16.80
N GLU A 172 11.89 10.06 -17.13
CA GLU A 172 12.30 11.06 -16.16
C GLU A 172 11.69 12.41 -16.53
N THR A 173 11.28 13.18 -15.52
CA THR A 173 10.81 14.54 -15.70
C THR A 173 11.27 15.43 -14.56
N ILE A 174 11.68 16.64 -14.89
CA ILE A 174 11.98 17.68 -13.90
C ILE A 174 10.81 18.65 -13.90
N VAL A 175 10.23 18.88 -12.72
CA VAL A 175 9.08 19.75 -12.51
C VAL A 175 9.49 20.85 -11.54
N LEU A 176 9.21 22.11 -11.91
CA LEU A 176 9.39 23.25 -11.02
C LEU A 176 8.15 23.37 -10.14
N VAL A 177 8.29 23.15 -8.84
CA VAL A 177 7.20 23.28 -7.87
C VAL A 177 7.39 24.57 -7.09
N SER A 178 6.32 25.37 -6.97
CA SER A 178 6.34 26.62 -6.22
C SER A 178 5.56 26.48 -4.93
N ALA A 179 6.05 27.07 -3.85
CA ALA A 179 5.44 27.03 -2.54
C ALA A 179 4.93 28.43 -2.16
N ASP A 180 3.67 28.52 -1.74
CA ASP A 180 3.04 29.78 -1.33
C ASP A 180 2.28 29.59 0.00
N PRO A 181 2.57 30.40 1.04
CA PRO A 181 1.82 30.35 2.29
C PRO A 181 0.44 30.99 2.26
N GLU A 182 0.04 31.65 1.15
CA GLU A 182 -1.30 32.24 1.01
C GLU A 182 -2.35 31.25 0.50
N ILE A 183 -1.94 30.09 0.01
CA ILE A 183 -2.84 29.03 -0.45
C ILE A 183 -2.93 27.90 0.58
N GLU A 184 -4.12 27.31 0.69
CA GLU A 184 -4.39 26.18 1.62
C GLU A 184 -4.42 24.82 0.90
N GLU A 185 -4.67 24.82 -0.42
CA GLU A 185 -4.81 23.62 -1.25
C GLU A 185 -3.80 23.63 -2.41
N VAL A 186 -3.44 22.44 -2.89
CA VAL A 186 -2.51 22.27 -4.02
C VAL A 186 -3.18 22.73 -5.32
N ASP A 187 -2.60 23.74 -5.97
CA ASP A 187 -2.97 24.16 -7.31
C ASP A 187 -2.17 23.39 -8.36
N GLN A 188 -2.80 22.35 -8.91
CA GLN A 188 -2.20 21.48 -9.93
C GLN A 188 -2.01 22.16 -11.29
N VAL A 189 -2.71 23.27 -11.56
CA VAL A 189 -2.62 23.97 -12.85
C VAL A 189 -1.41 24.89 -12.85
N ASN A 190 -1.24 25.65 -11.77
CA ASN A 190 -0.13 26.59 -11.61
C ASN A 190 1.09 25.96 -10.92
N GLN A 191 1.02 24.67 -10.55
CA GLN A 191 2.09 23.92 -9.89
C GLN A 191 2.52 24.56 -8.56
N VAL A 192 1.53 25.05 -7.80
CA VAL A 192 1.74 25.73 -6.51
C VAL A 192 1.23 24.86 -5.37
N ILE A 193 2.04 24.70 -4.33
CA ILE A 193 1.73 23.92 -3.12
C ILE A 193 1.64 24.83 -1.89
N PRO A 194 0.78 24.49 -0.92
CA PRO A 194 0.66 25.25 0.31
C PRO A 194 1.94 25.17 1.12
N ALA A 195 2.34 26.29 1.72
CA ALA A 195 3.48 26.38 2.62
C ALA A 195 3.06 26.93 3.98
N ARG A 196 3.74 26.51 5.04
CA ARG A 196 3.47 27.02 6.38
C ARG A 196 4.64 27.84 6.90
N ARG A 197 4.37 29.03 7.41
CA ARG A 197 5.41 29.85 8.05
C ARG A 197 5.74 29.26 9.42
N VAL A 198 7.00 28.92 9.62
CA VAL A 198 7.57 28.51 10.91
C VAL A 198 8.69 29.47 11.26
N GLY A 199 8.82 29.85 12.52
CA GLY A 199 9.85 30.79 12.93
C GLY A 199 10.29 30.58 14.36
N ILE A 200 11.53 30.96 14.62
CA ILE A 200 12.17 30.88 15.93
C ILE A 200 12.96 32.15 16.21
N GLU A 201 13.22 32.40 17.48
CA GLU A 201 14.12 33.44 17.94
C GLU A 201 15.45 32.80 18.31
N ILE A 202 16.55 33.30 17.74
CA ILE A 202 17.89 32.76 17.98
C ILE A 202 18.85 33.87 18.40
N GLU A 203 19.71 33.57 19.36
CA GLU A 203 20.72 34.50 19.88
C GLU A 203 22.12 33.90 19.74
N GLY A 204 23.10 34.74 19.43
CA GLY A 204 24.50 34.35 19.43
C GLY A 204 25.43 35.53 19.52
N ALA A 205 26.70 35.20 19.72
CA ALA A 205 27.77 36.18 19.84
C ALA A 205 28.99 35.72 19.03
N ILE A 206 29.72 36.68 18.47
CA ILE A 206 31.00 36.44 17.82
C ILE A 206 32.01 37.51 18.20
N GLU A 207 33.29 37.16 18.25
CA GLU A 207 34.39 38.11 18.33
C GLU A 207 35.24 38.05 17.06
N VAL A 208 35.62 39.21 16.53
CA VAL A 208 36.43 39.35 15.32
C VAL A 208 37.63 40.25 15.62
N PRO A 209 38.85 39.94 15.12
CA PRO A 209 40.00 40.81 15.26
C PRO A 209 39.81 42.13 14.50
N THR A 210 40.28 43.23 15.07
CA THR A 210 40.21 44.56 14.46
C THR A 210 41.25 44.73 13.36
N THR A 211 40.84 45.26 12.21
CA THR A 211 41.70 45.47 11.04
C THR A 211 42.23 46.90 10.93
N GLY A 212 41.62 47.85 11.62
CA GLY A 212 42.04 49.25 11.61
C GLY A 212 43.38 49.46 12.30
N LEU A 213 44.22 50.32 11.72
CA LEU A 213 45.46 50.80 12.33
C LEU A 213 45.37 52.32 12.48
N ALA A 214 45.72 52.82 13.65
CA ALA A 214 45.88 54.25 13.90
C ALA A 214 47.22 54.54 14.56
N GLU A 215 47.89 55.58 14.10
CA GLU A 215 49.04 56.13 14.78
C GLU A 215 48.57 56.90 16.02
N MET A 216 48.88 56.37 17.19
CA MET A 216 48.66 57.06 18.46
C MET A 216 50.02 57.47 19.04
N THR A 217 50.11 58.70 19.53
CA THR A 217 51.33 59.18 20.18
C THR A 217 51.28 58.88 21.67
N PHE A 218 52.25 58.11 22.15
CA PHE A 218 52.38 57.70 23.54
C PHE A 218 53.51 58.48 24.22
N GLY A 219 53.31 58.85 25.49
CA GLY A 219 54.28 59.60 26.29
C GLY A 219 54.12 61.12 26.19
N SER A 220 54.65 61.82 27.19
CA SER A 220 54.67 63.28 27.25
C SER A 220 56.00 63.80 26.70
N ALA A 221 55.95 64.84 25.86
CA ALA A 221 57.17 65.47 25.36
C ALA A 221 57.86 66.24 26.49
N THR A 222 59.11 65.89 26.75
CA THR A 222 59.98 66.53 27.74
C THR A 222 61.16 67.20 27.07
N GLY A 223 61.71 68.22 27.71
CA GLY A 223 62.90 68.91 27.23
C GLY A 223 63.33 70.03 28.16
N GLU A 224 64.14 70.93 27.63
CA GLU A 224 64.68 72.06 28.37
C GLU A 224 64.47 73.36 27.59
N VAL A 225 64.15 74.43 28.30
CA VAL A 225 64.09 75.78 27.75
C VAL A 225 65.10 76.69 28.43
N LEU A 226 65.66 77.61 27.65
CA LEU A 226 66.56 78.65 28.09
C LEU A 226 65.78 79.95 28.24
N PHE A 227 65.70 80.46 29.46
CA PHE A 227 65.16 81.79 29.73
C PHE A 227 66.28 82.83 29.68
N THR A 228 66.01 83.95 29.02
CA THR A 228 66.85 85.16 29.02
C THR A 228 66.08 86.27 29.73
N ASN A 229 66.67 86.83 30.78
CA ASN A 229 66.04 87.89 31.55
C ASN A 229 66.21 89.25 30.84
N LEU A 230 65.10 89.96 30.64
CA LEU A 230 65.07 91.29 30.01
C LEU A 230 65.11 92.42 31.05
N LEU A 231 64.98 92.09 32.34
CA LEU A 231 65.02 93.04 33.45
C LEU A 231 66.44 93.21 34.00
N ALA A 232 66.67 94.36 34.65
CA ALA A 232 67.90 94.67 35.38
C ALA A 232 67.94 94.10 36.82
N GLN A 233 67.01 93.19 37.15
CA GLN A 233 66.92 92.51 38.45
C GLN A 233 66.69 91.02 38.24
N ASP A 234 67.05 90.20 39.23
CA ASP A 234 66.84 88.76 39.18
C ASP A 234 65.34 88.43 39.11
N TYR A 235 64.98 87.50 38.21
CA TYR A 235 63.61 87.06 38.03
C TYR A 235 63.48 85.57 38.36
N ARG A 236 62.51 85.22 39.21
CA ARG A 236 62.26 83.85 39.67
C ARG A 236 61.15 83.21 38.83
N VAL A 237 61.52 82.20 38.04
CA VAL A 237 60.58 81.35 37.29
C VAL A 237 60.12 80.22 38.21
N ARG A 238 58.85 80.24 38.60
CA ARG A 238 58.26 79.16 39.42
C ARG A 238 58.03 77.91 38.57
N ALA A 239 58.00 76.75 39.22
CA ALA A 239 57.45 75.54 38.60
C ALA A 239 55.98 75.79 38.22
N GLY A 240 55.55 75.27 37.08
CA GLY A 240 54.23 75.50 36.49
C GLY A 240 54.12 76.74 35.60
N THR A 241 55.22 77.46 35.33
CA THR A 241 55.23 78.55 34.34
C THR A 241 55.01 77.97 32.95
N VAL A 242 54.04 78.50 32.21
CA VAL A 242 53.65 77.96 30.90
C VAL A 242 54.42 78.66 29.78
N VAL A 243 54.99 77.85 28.88
CA VAL A 243 55.68 78.29 27.65
C VAL A 243 55.04 77.59 26.45
N ARG A 244 55.00 78.26 25.30
CA ARG A 244 54.29 77.76 24.12
C ARG A 244 55.01 78.08 22.81
N THR A 245 54.60 77.38 21.77
CA THR A 245 55.02 77.68 20.39
C THR A 245 54.23 78.87 19.81
N SER A 246 54.80 79.52 18.80
CA SER A 246 54.18 80.65 18.09
C SER A 246 53.15 80.24 17.02
N SER A 247 52.72 78.98 16.99
CA SER A 247 51.73 78.50 16.02
C SER A 247 50.37 79.15 16.24
N SER A 248 49.72 79.62 15.16
CA SER A 248 48.46 80.38 15.23
C SER A 248 47.20 79.52 15.37
N SER A 249 47.24 78.25 14.96
CA SER A 249 46.05 77.39 14.92
C SER A 249 45.93 76.46 16.13
N TYR A 250 47.04 75.90 16.61
CA TYR A 250 47.11 75.07 17.82
C TYR A 250 48.51 75.23 18.45
N PRO A 251 48.69 76.16 19.42
CA PRO A 251 49.98 76.32 20.09
C PRO A 251 50.19 75.20 21.11
N LEU A 252 51.26 74.43 20.93
CA LEU A 252 51.66 73.39 21.89
C LEU A 252 52.15 74.07 23.17
N ARG A 253 51.64 73.63 24.32
CA ARG A 253 51.92 74.21 25.64
C ARG A 253 52.74 73.27 26.50
N PHE A 254 53.74 73.84 27.15
CA PHE A 254 54.62 73.14 28.09
C PHE A 254 54.63 73.89 29.41
N ARG A 255 54.78 73.17 30.51
CA ARG A 255 54.96 73.74 31.85
C ARG A 255 56.36 73.47 32.36
N THR A 256 56.94 74.42 33.09
CA THR A 256 58.20 74.19 33.79
C THR A 256 58.00 73.21 34.95
N THR A 257 58.87 72.22 35.10
CA THR A 257 58.77 71.23 36.18
C THR A 257 59.58 71.61 37.42
N ALA A 258 60.54 72.53 37.29
CA ALA A 258 61.38 73.03 38.37
C ALA A 258 61.39 74.56 38.44
N GLU A 259 61.66 75.09 39.64
CA GLU A 259 61.88 76.51 39.87
C GLU A 259 63.33 76.91 39.54
N VAL A 260 63.51 78.02 38.83
CA VAL A 260 64.82 78.53 38.39
C VAL A 260 64.88 80.05 38.57
N VAL A 261 66.01 80.55 39.08
CA VAL A 261 66.29 82.00 39.19
C VAL A 261 67.15 82.43 38.02
N VAL A 262 66.66 83.39 37.22
CA VAL A 262 67.38 83.95 36.08
C VAL A 262 68.01 85.28 36.51
N PRO A 263 69.34 85.42 36.51
CA PRO A 263 70.00 86.65 36.96
C PRO A 263 69.69 87.83 36.03
N ALA A 264 69.83 89.05 36.52
CA ALA A 264 69.66 90.28 35.73
C ALA A 264 70.45 90.26 34.42
N GLY A 265 69.78 90.43 33.27
CA GLY A 265 70.39 90.36 31.93
C GLY A 265 71.05 89.02 31.55
N GLY A 266 70.93 87.99 32.39
CA GLY A 266 71.56 86.69 32.18
C GLY A 266 70.60 85.63 31.65
N GLN A 267 71.06 84.37 31.68
CA GLN A 267 70.32 83.22 31.16
C GLN A 267 70.33 82.07 32.16
N ALA A 268 69.24 81.30 32.20
CA ALA A 268 69.17 80.06 32.96
C ALA A 268 68.24 79.04 32.28
N THR A 269 68.56 77.77 32.43
CA THR A 269 67.82 76.65 31.83
C THR A 269 66.80 76.09 32.82
N ALA A 270 65.60 75.77 32.34
CA ALA A 270 64.58 75.09 33.12
C ALA A 270 64.03 73.86 32.37
N PRO A 271 63.80 72.73 33.05
CA PRO A 271 63.15 71.56 32.47
C PRO A 271 61.65 71.82 32.25
N ILE A 272 61.12 71.28 31.16
CA ILE A 272 59.72 71.41 30.75
C ILE A 272 59.08 70.07 30.41
N GLU A 273 57.77 70.01 30.59
CA GLU A 273 56.91 68.86 30.26
C GLU A 273 55.67 69.35 29.49
N SER A 274 55.23 68.61 28.47
CA SER A 274 54.02 68.89 27.73
C SER A 274 52.79 68.88 28.64
N MET A 275 51.88 69.84 28.42
CA MET A 275 50.58 69.85 29.09
C MET A 275 49.53 69.02 28.35
N ASP A 276 49.74 68.76 27.06
CA ASP A 276 48.86 67.95 26.25
C ASP A 276 49.28 66.48 26.36
N SER A 277 48.31 65.60 26.61
CA SER A 277 48.51 64.16 26.84
C SER A 277 48.77 63.36 25.57
N VAL A 278 48.62 63.97 24.38
CA VAL A 278 48.76 63.32 23.07
C VAL A 278 49.75 64.11 22.21
N GLY A 279 50.99 63.66 22.19
CA GLY A 279 52.05 64.24 21.36
C GLY A 279 52.47 65.65 21.76
N GLY A 280 53.64 66.06 21.25
CA GLY A 280 54.21 67.37 21.59
C GLY A 280 55.69 67.55 21.31
N ASN A 281 56.31 66.66 20.52
CA ASN A 281 57.71 66.88 20.15
C ASN A 281 57.79 68.10 19.22
N VAL A 282 58.63 69.06 19.60
CA VAL A 282 58.87 70.27 18.84
C VAL A 282 60.35 70.36 18.51
N GLY A 283 60.65 70.88 17.33
CA GLY A 283 62.02 71.14 16.90
C GLY A 283 62.70 72.20 17.77
N ALA A 284 64.01 72.32 17.66
CA ALA A 284 64.76 73.38 18.32
C ALA A 284 64.21 74.77 17.93
N TYR A 285 64.21 75.70 18.87
CA TYR A 285 63.76 77.10 18.75
C TYR A 285 62.28 77.33 18.42
N GLN A 286 61.44 76.30 18.48
CA GLN A 286 60.00 76.42 18.24
C GLN A 286 59.21 76.89 19.47
N ILE A 287 59.71 76.65 20.69
CA ILE A 287 59.16 77.19 21.94
C ILE A 287 59.78 78.56 22.14
N ASN A 288 59.00 79.61 21.88
CA ASN A 288 59.51 80.97 21.77
C ASN A 288 58.63 82.02 22.48
N GLN A 289 57.52 81.62 23.09
CA GLN A 289 56.61 82.50 23.80
C GLN A 289 56.37 82.01 25.23
N VAL A 290 56.43 82.92 26.20
CA VAL A 290 56.06 82.67 27.59
C VAL A 290 54.67 83.22 27.83
N GLU A 291 53.82 82.47 28.54
CA GLU A 291 52.46 82.88 28.84
C GLU A 291 52.37 83.65 30.16
N GLY A 292 51.45 84.61 30.24
CA GLY A 292 51.20 85.40 31.43
C GLY A 292 52.27 86.47 31.72
N VAL A 293 52.32 86.91 32.99
CA VAL A 293 53.17 88.04 33.45
C VAL A 293 54.67 87.77 33.22
N ALA A 294 55.08 86.51 33.25
CA ALA A 294 56.47 86.12 33.02
C ALA A 294 56.96 86.46 31.61
N GLY A 295 56.07 86.53 30.61
CA GLY A 295 56.44 86.88 29.23
C GLY A 295 56.80 88.35 29.01
N SER A 296 56.49 89.24 29.96
CA SER A 296 56.98 90.63 29.93
C SER A 296 58.40 90.77 30.48
N ALA A 297 58.86 89.80 31.30
CA ALA A 297 60.16 89.83 31.96
C ALA A 297 61.21 88.94 31.28
N LEU A 298 60.76 87.88 30.59
CA LEU A 298 61.63 86.84 30.07
C LEU A 298 61.38 86.57 28.58
N ARG A 299 62.47 86.27 27.89
CA ARG A 299 62.45 85.64 26.57
C ARG A 299 62.80 84.16 26.71
N VAL A 300 62.06 83.28 26.03
CA VAL A 300 62.30 81.83 26.05
C VAL A 300 62.74 81.33 24.68
N ILE A 301 63.67 80.38 24.66
CA ILE A 301 63.98 79.55 23.51
C ILE A 301 64.22 78.11 23.98
N ASN A 302 63.87 77.10 23.20
CA ASN A 302 64.35 75.73 23.44
C ASN A 302 65.59 75.46 22.56
N PRO A 303 66.81 75.35 23.14
CA PRO A 303 68.02 75.15 22.34
C PRO A 303 68.09 73.76 21.68
N ARG A 304 67.39 72.76 22.23
CA ARG A 304 67.28 71.39 21.69
C ARG A 304 65.82 71.05 21.41
N ALA A 305 65.59 70.09 20.51
CA ALA A 305 64.26 69.54 20.28
C ALA A 305 63.74 68.82 21.53
N THR A 306 62.43 68.84 21.76
CA THR A 306 61.79 68.02 22.80
C THR A 306 61.63 66.58 22.30
N GLY A 307 61.60 65.62 23.24
CA GLY A 307 61.48 64.20 22.95
C GLY A 307 60.66 63.46 24.00
N GLY A 308 60.38 62.18 23.78
CA GLY A 308 59.64 61.32 24.73
C GLY A 308 58.19 61.06 24.35
N ALA A 309 57.62 61.80 23.40
CA ALA A 309 56.39 61.41 22.71
C ALA A 309 56.74 60.52 21.50
N GLU A 310 56.37 59.24 21.52
CA GLU A 310 56.61 58.28 20.44
C GLU A 310 55.30 57.93 19.74
N SER A 311 55.27 58.03 18.41
CA SER A 311 54.16 57.47 17.62
C SER A 311 54.29 55.96 17.55
N ARG A 312 53.23 55.24 17.93
CA ARG A 312 53.11 53.80 17.72
C ARG A 312 51.80 53.50 17.02
N GLU A 313 51.87 52.59 16.06
CA GLU A 313 50.67 52.04 15.44
C GLU A 313 49.96 51.13 16.44
N THR A 314 48.68 51.38 16.68
CA THR A 314 47.82 50.50 17.46
C THR A 314 46.60 50.09 16.65
N HIS A 315 46.10 48.90 16.94
CA HIS A 315 44.83 48.44 16.41
C HIS A 315 43.68 49.30 16.94
N ILE A 316 42.77 49.66 16.04
CA ILE A 316 41.54 50.38 16.32
C ILE A 316 40.36 49.73 15.61
N VAL A 317 39.18 49.88 16.19
CA VAL A 317 37.95 49.38 15.60
C VAL A 317 37.53 50.27 14.43
N VAL A 318 37.31 49.68 13.26
CA VAL A 318 36.79 50.37 12.07
C VAL A 318 35.44 49.81 11.62
N GLN A 319 34.71 50.54 10.78
CA GLN A 319 33.40 50.10 10.26
C GLN A 319 33.49 48.73 9.54
N ALA A 320 34.61 48.45 8.86
CA ALA A 320 34.82 47.16 8.20
C ALA A 320 34.79 45.98 9.18
N ASP A 321 35.26 46.17 10.42
CA ASP A 321 35.25 45.13 11.46
C ASP A 321 33.81 44.82 11.91
N TYR A 322 32.96 45.85 12.03
CA TYR A 322 31.53 45.69 12.32
C TYR A 322 30.82 44.90 11.22
N ASP A 323 31.05 45.27 9.96
CA ASP A 323 30.41 44.63 8.82
C ASP A 323 30.85 43.16 8.69
N GLN A 324 32.12 42.88 8.98
CA GLN A 324 32.67 41.53 9.03
C GLN A 324 32.07 40.69 10.17
N ALA A 325 31.99 41.24 11.39
CA ALA A 325 31.37 40.59 12.53
C ALA A 325 29.89 40.30 12.27
N ARG A 326 29.15 41.28 11.74
CA ARG A 326 27.74 41.14 11.38
C ARG A 326 27.51 40.07 10.32
N THR A 327 28.27 40.09 9.23
CA THR A 327 28.10 39.13 8.13
C THR A 327 28.40 37.70 8.58
N ARG A 328 29.45 37.52 9.39
CA ARG A 328 29.80 36.19 9.94
C ARG A 328 28.75 35.68 10.91
N LEU A 329 28.35 36.51 11.87
CA LEU A 329 27.35 36.12 12.87
C LEU A 329 25.99 35.84 12.24
N MET A 330 25.55 36.65 11.28
CA MET A 330 24.29 36.42 10.56
C MET A 330 24.29 35.07 9.84
N ARG A 331 25.37 34.70 9.14
CA ARG A 331 25.47 33.38 8.48
C ARG A 331 25.40 32.25 9.49
N GLN A 332 26.18 32.34 10.57
CA GLN A 332 26.19 31.34 11.64
C GLN A 332 24.80 31.18 12.29
N LEU A 333 24.13 32.29 12.60
CA LEU A 333 22.79 32.26 13.19
C LEU A 333 21.73 31.72 12.24
N LEU A 334 21.81 32.01 10.93
CA LEU A 334 20.92 31.42 9.94
C LEU A 334 21.12 29.91 9.79
N ASP A 335 22.38 29.44 9.79
CA ASP A 335 22.70 28.01 9.74
C ASP A 335 22.20 27.28 10.99
N GLN A 336 22.38 27.89 12.17
CA GLN A 336 21.87 27.36 13.42
C GLN A 336 20.33 27.38 13.44
N ALA A 337 19.71 28.46 12.96
CA ALA A 337 18.26 28.56 12.91
C ALA A 337 17.64 27.51 11.97
N HIS A 338 18.27 27.25 10.83
CA HIS A 338 17.86 26.17 9.94
C HIS A 338 17.89 24.81 10.64
N ALA A 339 19.00 24.50 11.33
CA ALA A 339 19.15 23.24 12.04
C ALA A 339 18.14 23.07 13.18
N GLU A 340 17.89 24.14 13.95
CA GLU A 340 16.90 24.12 15.03
C GLU A 340 15.47 23.98 14.48
N ILE A 341 15.08 24.77 13.47
CA ILE A 341 13.77 24.65 12.83
C ILE A 341 13.56 23.25 12.25
N SER A 342 14.58 22.67 11.62
CA SER A 342 14.50 21.33 11.02
C SER A 342 14.39 20.22 12.07
N ALA A 343 14.87 20.48 13.30
CA ALA A 343 14.80 19.57 14.43
C ALA A 343 13.57 19.81 15.32
N LEU A 344 12.76 20.85 15.04
CA LEU A 344 11.58 21.15 15.85
C LEU A 344 10.47 20.10 15.61
N ASP A 345 9.87 19.61 16.69
CA ASP A 345 8.66 18.78 16.67
C ASP A 345 7.41 19.52 16.10
N LEU A 346 7.57 20.79 15.70
CA LEU A 346 6.53 21.55 15.00
C LEU A 346 6.42 21.19 13.51
N LEU A 347 7.39 20.47 12.94
CA LEU A 347 7.31 19.97 11.57
C LEU A 347 6.52 18.66 11.53
N GLN A 348 5.66 18.51 10.52
CA GLN A 348 5.03 17.23 10.23
C GLN A 348 6.07 16.25 9.64
N ALA A 349 5.80 14.95 9.70
CA ALA A 349 6.75 13.92 9.27
C ALA A 349 7.19 14.03 7.79
N THR A 350 6.39 14.67 6.95
CA THR A 350 6.64 14.90 5.52
C THR A 350 7.01 16.35 5.19
N GLU A 351 7.07 17.23 6.19
CA GLU A 351 7.45 18.63 5.99
C GLU A 351 8.96 18.81 6.14
N PHE A 352 9.53 19.65 5.28
CA PHE A 352 10.90 20.12 5.42
C PHE A 352 10.96 21.64 5.19
N VAL A 353 12.00 22.28 5.73
CA VAL A 353 12.22 23.72 5.58
C VAL A 353 13.49 23.94 4.77
N PRO A 354 13.40 24.36 3.50
CA PRO A 354 14.58 24.69 2.71
C PRO A 354 15.41 25.80 3.35
N ARG A 355 16.74 25.68 3.37
CA ARG A 355 17.63 26.72 3.94
C ARG A 355 17.44 28.08 3.26
N GLN A 356 17.18 28.08 1.97
CA GLN A 356 16.98 29.26 1.15
C GLN A 356 15.63 29.94 1.38
N SER A 357 14.65 29.26 2.00
CA SER A 357 13.36 29.86 2.35
C SER A 357 13.42 30.71 3.63
N LEU A 358 14.55 30.68 4.35
CA LEU A 358 14.74 31.42 5.59
C LEU A 358 14.86 32.92 5.34
N ARG A 359 14.09 33.70 6.08
CA ARG A 359 14.06 35.16 6.04
C ARG A 359 14.21 35.73 7.45
N ILE A 360 14.93 36.84 7.55
CA ILE A 360 15.08 37.59 8.81
C ILE A 360 13.92 38.58 8.89
N GLU A 361 12.99 38.32 9.79
CA GLU A 361 11.81 39.17 10.00
C GLU A 361 12.18 40.39 10.86
N ALA A 362 13.01 40.19 11.87
CA ALA A 362 13.42 41.24 12.80
C ALA A 362 14.80 40.97 13.41
N VAL A 363 15.44 42.05 13.87
CA VAL A 363 16.67 42.01 14.68
C VAL A 363 16.38 42.68 16.04
N PRO A 364 15.78 41.97 17.01
CA PRO A 364 15.37 42.56 18.28
C PRO A 364 16.53 43.14 19.10
N LYS A 365 17.73 42.55 19.01
CA LYS A 365 18.93 42.96 19.76
C LYS A 365 20.15 42.94 18.86
N GLN A 366 20.91 44.03 18.87
CA GLN A 366 22.23 44.13 18.24
C GLN A 366 23.13 45.03 19.10
N ALA A 367 24.18 44.47 19.68
CA ALA A 367 25.08 45.18 20.58
C ALA A 367 26.55 44.85 20.27
N TYR A 368 27.38 45.89 20.15
CA TYR A 368 28.83 45.75 19.97
C TYR A 368 29.54 45.96 21.30
N SER A 369 30.63 45.21 21.54
CA SER A 369 31.40 45.31 22.80
C SER A 369 32.33 46.53 22.85
N ARG A 370 32.67 47.11 21.69
CA ARG A 370 33.58 48.26 21.52
C ARG A 370 32.98 49.25 20.52
N PHE A 371 33.42 50.51 20.59
CA PHE A 371 32.99 51.57 19.67
C PHE A 371 33.98 51.78 18.52
N ILE A 372 33.51 52.34 17.40
CA ILE A 372 34.36 52.71 16.27
C ILE A 372 35.36 53.80 16.72
N GLY A 373 36.64 53.60 16.39
CA GLY A 373 37.76 54.45 16.80
C GLY A 373 38.31 54.14 18.20
N GLU A 374 37.70 53.19 18.92
CA GLU A 374 38.25 52.69 20.19
C GLU A 374 39.47 51.81 19.93
N GLN A 375 40.45 51.88 20.83
CA GLN A 375 41.61 51.00 20.82
C GLN A 375 41.21 49.62 21.37
N ALA A 376 41.26 48.61 20.51
CA ALA A 376 41.00 47.22 20.88
C ALA A 376 41.68 46.29 19.86
N GLU A 377 42.02 45.07 20.27
CA GLU A 377 42.51 44.02 19.36
C GLU A 377 41.34 43.21 18.75
N THR A 378 40.19 43.20 19.42
CA THR A 378 38.98 42.49 19.00
C THR A 378 37.73 43.33 19.23
N VAL A 379 36.72 43.08 18.40
CA VAL A 379 35.35 43.59 18.57
C VAL A 379 34.38 42.41 18.65
N GLY A 380 33.54 42.45 19.67
CA GLY A 380 32.47 41.48 19.89
C GLY A 380 31.13 42.02 19.36
N LEU A 381 30.30 41.14 18.84
CA LEU A 381 28.93 41.43 18.43
C LEU A 381 28.00 40.37 19.03
N GLU A 382 27.04 40.83 19.82
CA GLU A 382 25.88 40.04 20.24
C GLU A 382 24.68 40.41 19.38
N MET A 383 23.99 39.40 18.87
CA MET A 383 22.83 39.59 18.01
C MET A 383 21.74 38.58 18.35
N ARG A 384 20.49 39.07 18.36
CA ARG A 384 19.31 38.24 18.39
C ARG A 384 18.50 38.45 17.12
N LEU A 385 18.10 37.36 16.48
CA LEU A 385 17.37 37.34 15.22
C LEU A 385 16.03 36.63 15.40
N LEU A 386 14.98 37.20 14.83
CA LEU A 386 13.73 36.49 14.56
C LEU A 386 13.79 36.00 13.12
N VAL A 387 13.88 34.69 12.95
CA VAL A 387 14.00 34.04 11.64
C VAL A 387 12.72 33.27 11.36
N SER A 388 12.15 33.48 10.19
CA SER A 388 11.03 32.69 9.66
C SER A 388 11.50 31.88 8.46
N GLY A 389 10.87 30.74 8.20
CA GLY A 389 11.07 29.90 7.03
C GLY A 389 9.74 29.34 6.56
N LEU A 390 9.73 28.84 5.33
CA LEU A 390 8.59 28.14 4.75
C LEU A 390 8.79 26.64 4.93
N ALA A 391 7.92 26.01 5.71
CA ALA A 391 7.77 24.57 5.78
C ALA A 391 6.91 24.09 4.62
N VAL A 392 7.44 23.13 3.87
CA VAL A 392 6.84 22.60 2.65
C VAL A 392 6.67 21.10 2.82
N ASP A 393 5.47 20.60 2.49
CA ASP A 393 5.18 19.17 2.51
C ASP A 393 5.69 18.50 1.22
N VAL A 394 6.59 17.53 1.38
CA VAL A 394 7.14 16.74 0.27
C VAL A 394 6.02 16.02 -0.49
N HIS A 395 5.00 15.52 0.21
CA HIS A 395 3.91 14.79 -0.41
C HIS A 395 3.10 15.64 -1.39
N ASN A 396 2.88 16.92 -1.07
CA ASN A 396 2.21 17.84 -1.98
C ASN A 396 3.03 18.06 -3.25
N ALA A 397 4.35 18.13 -3.13
CA ALA A 397 5.26 18.27 -4.26
C ALA A 397 5.27 17.00 -5.13
N GLU A 398 5.24 15.82 -4.51
CA GLU A 398 5.12 14.52 -5.21
C GLU A 398 3.83 14.44 -6.03
N VAL A 399 2.69 14.89 -5.49
CA VAL A 399 1.41 14.88 -6.21
C VAL A 399 1.48 15.75 -7.48
N VAL A 400 2.07 16.95 -7.39
CA VAL A 400 2.27 17.83 -8.56
C VAL A 400 3.18 17.17 -9.58
N ALA A 401 4.30 16.59 -9.13
CA ALA A 401 5.25 15.90 -10.00
C ALA A 401 4.64 14.66 -10.68
N TYR A 402 3.82 13.88 -9.96
CA TYR A 402 3.11 12.72 -10.48
C TYR A 402 2.17 13.09 -11.63
N VAL A 403 1.37 14.15 -11.46
CA VAL A 403 0.42 14.60 -12.48
C VAL A 403 1.15 15.04 -13.76
N GLU A 404 2.25 15.77 -13.63
CA GLU A 404 3.06 16.20 -14.77
C GLU A 404 3.79 15.04 -15.46
N LEU A 405 4.31 14.08 -14.68
CA LEU A 405 4.90 12.86 -15.22
C LEU A 405 3.86 12.07 -16.03
N ALA A 406 2.66 11.88 -15.48
CA ALA A 406 1.56 11.17 -16.14
C ALA A 406 1.09 11.87 -17.43
N ARG A 407 1.07 13.21 -17.46
CA ARG A 407 0.71 13.99 -18.66
C ARG A 407 1.73 13.91 -19.79
N ARG A 408 3.01 13.67 -19.47
CA ARG A 408 4.09 13.51 -20.46
C ARG A 408 4.18 12.09 -21.03
N LEU A 409 3.49 11.12 -20.43
CA LEU A 409 3.44 9.77 -20.96
C LEU A 409 2.74 9.71 -22.32
N PRO A 410 3.22 8.88 -23.25
CA PRO A 410 2.50 8.57 -24.48
C PRO A 410 1.12 7.95 -24.18
N PRO A 411 0.11 8.13 -25.06
CA PRO A 411 -1.28 7.76 -24.78
C PRO A 411 -1.51 6.25 -24.56
N ASP A 412 -0.60 5.39 -25.00
CA ASP A 412 -0.68 3.93 -24.85
C ASP A 412 0.16 3.40 -23.67
N PHE A 413 0.64 4.29 -22.78
CA PHE A 413 1.47 3.92 -21.63
C PHE A 413 0.78 4.30 -20.32
N THR A 414 0.85 3.40 -19.35
CA THR A 414 0.37 3.64 -17.99
C THR A 414 1.54 3.57 -17.01
N LEU A 415 1.53 4.50 -16.04
CA LEU A 415 2.53 4.53 -14.99
C LEU A 415 2.30 3.35 -14.05
N VAL A 416 3.33 2.52 -13.85
CA VAL A 416 3.28 1.33 -12.99
C VAL A 416 3.90 1.64 -11.64
N ASP A 417 5.09 2.25 -11.68
CA ASP A 417 5.84 2.63 -10.50
C ASP A 417 6.41 4.03 -10.67
N ALA A 418 6.52 4.78 -9.57
CA ALA A 418 6.98 6.15 -9.57
C ALA A 418 7.75 6.46 -8.29
N HIS A 419 8.90 7.11 -8.46
CA HIS A 419 9.73 7.60 -7.38
C HIS A 419 10.05 9.07 -7.63
N PHE A 420 10.10 9.87 -6.57
CA PHE A 420 10.29 11.31 -6.65
C PHE A 420 11.44 11.72 -5.75
N ASP A 421 12.39 12.43 -6.33
CA ASP A 421 13.50 13.03 -5.61
C ASP A 421 13.34 14.54 -5.59
N VAL A 422 13.34 15.11 -4.39
CA VAL A 422 13.37 16.56 -4.20
C VAL A 422 14.78 17.05 -4.51
N GLY A 423 14.91 17.80 -5.60
CA GLY A 423 16.17 18.31 -6.11
C GLY A 423 16.57 19.65 -5.51
N GLU A 424 17.46 20.34 -6.24
CA GLU A 424 17.98 21.64 -5.81
C GLU A 424 16.92 22.75 -5.85
N VAL A 425 17.14 23.75 -5.01
CA VAL A 425 16.33 24.97 -4.97
C VAL A 425 16.67 25.84 -6.19
N ALA A 426 15.67 26.48 -6.79
CA ALA A 426 15.91 27.42 -7.87
C ALA A 426 16.72 28.63 -7.35
N GLU A 427 17.78 29.04 -8.05
CA GLU A 427 18.66 30.16 -7.64
C GLU A 427 17.91 31.52 -7.56
N GLU A 428 16.75 31.63 -8.20
CA GLU A 428 15.91 32.82 -8.24
C GLU A 428 14.43 32.41 -8.10
N ASP A 429 13.59 33.27 -7.49
CA ASP A 429 12.13 33.08 -7.40
C ASP A 429 11.53 33.22 -8.82
N ILE A 430 11.65 32.16 -9.60
CA ILE A 430 11.21 32.08 -11.01
C ILE A 430 9.72 31.70 -11.10
N GLY A 431 9.17 31.11 -10.02
CA GLY A 431 7.77 30.69 -9.95
C GLY A 431 6.81 31.77 -9.46
N PRO A 432 5.49 31.51 -9.55
CA PRO A 432 4.46 32.43 -9.05
C PRO A 432 4.38 32.51 -7.51
N GLY A 433 4.98 31.54 -6.79
CA GLY A 433 4.98 31.48 -5.33
C GLY A 433 6.14 32.25 -4.68
N GLN A 434 6.23 32.20 -3.35
CA GLN A 434 7.28 32.87 -2.58
C GLN A 434 8.60 32.10 -2.52
N PHE A 435 8.60 30.87 -3.02
CA PHE A 435 9.74 29.96 -3.05
C PHE A 435 9.54 28.89 -4.12
N SER A 436 10.57 28.52 -4.87
CA SER A 436 10.46 27.44 -5.88
C SER A 436 11.65 26.47 -5.83
N PHE A 437 11.37 25.19 -6.06
CA PHE A 437 12.36 24.12 -6.08
C PHE A 437 12.03 23.08 -7.15
N PHE A 438 13.05 22.32 -7.57
CA PHE A 438 12.86 21.29 -8.57
C PHE A 438 12.54 19.95 -7.92
N VAL A 439 11.57 19.22 -8.48
CA VAL A 439 11.29 17.83 -8.16
C VAL A 439 11.57 17.00 -9.40
N THR A 440 12.40 15.97 -9.24
CA THR A 440 12.68 15.01 -10.31
C THR A 440 11.82 13.79 -10.10
N GLY A 441 10.91 13.52 -11.03
CA GLY A 441 10.07 12.33 -11.05
C GLY A 441 10.65 11.26 -11.96
N TYR A 442 10.92 10.10 -11.39
CA TYR A 442 11.29 8.88 -12.10
C TYR A 442 10.06 7.97 -12.18
N GLY A 443 9.72 7.53 -13.39
CA GLY A 443 8.55 6.69 -13.63
C GLY A 443 8.89 5.49 -14.48
N TYR A 444 8.50 4.29 -14.03
CA TYR A 444 8.44 3.13 -14.91
C TYR A 444 7.02 3.03 -15.49
N ALA A 445 6.91 3.18 -16.82
CA ALA A 445 5.63 3.07 -17.50
C ALA A 445 5.64 1.89 -18.47
N ALA A 446 4.56 1.11 -18.44
CA ALA A 446 4.33 -0.04 -19.31
C ALA A 446 3.25 0.28 -20.34
N ALA A 447 3.34 -0.33 -21.52
CA ALA A 447 2.30 -0.20 -22.51
C ALA A 447 0.98 -0.81 -22.01
N GLU A 448 -0.13 -0.11 -22.19
CA GLU A 448 -1.45 -0.57 -21.81
C GLU A 448 -1.88 -1.72 -22.72
N LEU A 449 -1.92 -2.93 -22.16
CA LEU A 449 -2.38 -4.12 -22.87
C LEU A 449 -3.86 -4.37 -22.53
N SER A 450 -4.71 -4.40 -23.55
CA SER A 450 -6.12 -4.75 -23.38
C SER A 450 -6.30 -6.28 -23.46
N PRO A 451 -6.79 -6.95 -22.39
CA PRO A 451 -7.00 -8.39 -22.40
C PRO A 451 -8.06 -8.82 -23.44
N GLU A 452 -9.05 -7.95 -23.70
CA GLU A 452 -10.10 -8.18 -24.70
C GLU A 452 -9.54 -8.22 -26.13
N ARG A 453 -8.65 -7.26 -26.47
CA ARG A 453 -7.99 -7.22 -27.78
C ARG A 453 -7.08 -8.43 -27.98
N ALA A 454 -6.35 -8.82 -26.93
CA ALA A 454 -5.53 -10.02 -26.96
C ALA A 454 -6.38 -11.29 -27.18
N LEU A 455 -7.55 -11.39 -26.55
CA LEU A 455 -8.48 -12.50 -26.78
C LEU A 455 -8.93 -12.55 -28.25
N ASP A 456 -9.39 -11.43 -28.82
CA ASP A 456 -9.86 -11.37 -30.22
C ASP A 456 -8.77 -11.78 -31.23
N ILE A 457 -7.52 -11.40 -30.96
CA ILE A 457 -6.38 -11.78 -31.80
C ILE A 457 -6.11 -13.28 -31.74
N VAL A 458 -6.39 -13.94 -30.62
CA VAL A 458 -5.84 -15.28 -30.31
C VAL A 458 -6.88 -16.39 -30.50
N LEU A 459 -8.17 -16.08 -30.44
CA LEU A 459 -9.28 -17.04 -30.55
C LEU A 459 -9.23 -17.85 -31.86
N GLY A 460 -9.27 -19.18 -31.74
CA GLY A 460 -9.36 -20.09 -32.87
C GLY A 460 -8.13 -20.13 -33.78
N LYS A 461 -7.00 -19.53 -33.40
CA LYS A 461 -5.75 -19.56 -34.19
C LYS A 461 -4.84 -20.70 -33.75
N GLU A 462 -3.89 -21.03 -34.62
CA GLU A 462 -2.80 -21.96 -34.27
C GLU A 462 -1.80 -21.25 -33.35
N LEU A 463 -1.13 -22.00 -32.47
CA LEU A 463 -0.18 -21.47 -31.47
C LEU A 463 0.85 -20.49 -32.04
N ASP A 464 1.47 -20.81 -33.18
CA ASP A 464 2.51 -20.00 -33.78
C ASP A 464 1.96 -18.75 -34.49
N GLU A 465 0.81 -18.89 -35.14
CA GLU A 465 0.11 -17.76 -35.79
C GLU A 465 -0.38 -16.76 -34.74
N ALA A 466 -0.95 -17.24 -33.64
CA ALA A 466 -1.37 -16.42 -32.50
C ALA A 466 -0.18 -15.66 -31.90
N ARG A 467 0.96 -16.33 -31.71
CA ARG A 467 2.19 -15.69 -31.19
C ARG A 467 2.67 -14.56 -32.11
N GLN A 468 2.70 -14.81 -33.43
CA GLN A 468 3.15 -13.81 -34.40
C GLN A 468 2.24 -12.58 -34.44
N GLN A 469 0.93 -12.78 -34.44
CA GLN A 469 -0.01 -11.66 -34.48
C GLN A 469 -0.06 -10.88 -33.17
N LEU A 470 0.05 -11.55 -32.02
CA LEU A 470 0.21 -10.87 -30.74
C LEU A 470 1.46 -9.97 -30.72
N MET A 471 2.59 -10.45 -31.25
CA MET A 471 3.81 -9.63 -31.35
C MET A 471 3.73 -8.51 -32.38
N ALA A 472 2.88 -8.66 -33.41
CA ALA A 472 2.73 -7.65 -34.46
C ALA A 472 1.74 -6.54 -34.07
N GLU A 473 0.68 -6.87 -33.32
CA GLU A 473 -0.39 -5.94 -32.96
C GLU A 473 -0.25 -5.34 -31.56
N LEU A 474 0.48 -5.98 -30.64
CA LEU A 474 0.66 -5.51 -29.26
C LEU A 474 2.14 -5.19 -28.95
N PRO A 475 2.40 -4.11 -28.20
CA PRO A 475 3.75 -3.74 -27.75
C PRO A 475 4.21 -4.66 -26.60
N LEU A 476 4.73 -5.84 -26.94
CA LEU A 476 5.22 -6.84 -26.00
C LEU A 476 6.74 -6.75 -25.79
N ALA A 477 7.20 -6.89 -24.55
CA ALA A 477 8.64 -6.95 -24.21
C ALA A 477 9.28 -8.27 -24.62
N GLN A 478 8.51 -9.36 -24.52
CA GLN A 478 8.97 -10.73 -24.75
C GLN A 478 7.90 -11.51 -25.54
N PRO A 479 8.28 -12.62 -26.21
CA PRO A 479 7.32 -13.49 -26.86
C PRO A 479 6.26 -13.98 -25.86
N PRO A 480 4.96 -13.96 -26.22
CA PRO A 480 3.91 -14.38 -25.31
C PRO A 480 3.96 -15.89 -25.07
N ILE A 481 3.76 -16.29 -23.81
CA ILE A 481 3.75 -17.69 -23.39
C ILE A 481 2.31 -18.19 -23.51
N ILE A 482 2.10 -19.13 -24.43
CA ILE A 482 0.78 -19.72 -24.68
C ILE A 482 0.84 -21.19 -24.28
N THR A 483 0.07 -21.57 -23.28
CA THR A 483 -0.08 -22.97 -22.84
C THR A 483 -1.50 -23.44 -23.14
N VAL A 484 -1.64 -24.63 -23.73
CA VAL A 484 -2.95 -25.19 -24.12
C VAL A 484 -3.06 -26.58 -23.52
N TRP A 485 -4.19 -26.85 -22.87
CA TRP A 485 -4.53 -28.14 -22.32
C TRP A 485 -5.78 -28.69 -23.03
N PRO A 486 -5.79 -29.95 -23.50
CA PRO A 486 -4.70 -30.94 -23.47
C PRO A 486 -3.58 -30.62 -24.48
N GLU A 487 -2.32 -30.98 -24.16
CA GLU A 487 -1.11 -30.62 -24.93
C GLU A 487 -1.11 -31.04 -26.42
N HIS A 488 -1.92 -32.03 -26.78
CA HIS A 488 -2.03 -32.53 -28.17
C HIS A 488 -2.84 -31.59 -29.07
N VAL A 489 -3.54 -30.60 -28.50
CA VAL A 489 -4.33 -29.61 -29.22
C VAL A 489 -3.42 -28.43 -29.58
N ARG A 490 -3.15 -28.24 -30.88
CA ARG A 490 -2.30 -27.14 -31.38
C ARG A 490 -3.05 -25.83 -31.64
N ARG A 491 -4.35 -25.82 -31.37
CA ARG A 491 -5.25 -24.72 -31.69
C ARG A 491 -5.88 -24.16 -30.43
N ILE A 492 -6.01 -22.85 -30.39
CA ILE A 492 -6.59 -22.16 -29.26
C ILE A 492 -8.11 -22.35 -29.28
N PRO A 493 -8.75 -22.56 -28.10
CA PRO A 493 -10.20 -22.70 -28.01
C PRO A 493 -10.94 -21.56 -28.70
N LEU A 494 -12.08 -21.87 -29.32
CA LEU A 494 -12.97 -20.87 -29.96
C LEU A 494 -13.83 -20.12 -28.93
N LEU A 495 -13.94 -20.65 -27.71
CA LEU A 495 -14.77 -20.08 -26.65
C LEU A 495 -13.92 -19.16 -25.77
N PRO A 496 -14.25 -17.85 -25.64
CA PRO A 496 -13.48 -16.90 -24.84
C PRO A 496 -13.42 -17.29 -23.36
N LEU A 497 -14.49 -17.88 -22.82
CA LEU A 497 -14.56 -18.41 -21.44
C LEU A 497 -13.50 -19.50 -21.13
N ARG A 498 -12.83 -20.06 -22.14
CA ARG A 498 -11.79 -21.08 -21.99
C ARG A 498 -10.37 -20.54 -22.20
N VAL A 499 -10.23 -19.24 -22.45
CA VAL A 499 -8.94 -18.58 -22.63
C VAL A 499 -8.74 -17.59 -21.48
N SER A 500 -7.69 -17.80 -20.69
CA SER A 500 -7.28 -16.88 -19.64
C SER A 500 -6.12 -16.04 -20.16
N VAL A 501 -6.22 -14.72 -20.07
CA VAL A 501 -5.12 -13.80 -20.39
C VAL A 501 -4.59 -13.22 -19.10
N ASP A 502 -3.31 -13.47 -18.82
CA ASP A 502 -2.59 -12.91 -17.69
C ASP A 502 -1.55 -11.92 -18.21
N ILE A 503 -1.52 -10.72 -17.65
CA ILE A 503 -0.59 -9.66 -18.07
C ILE A 503 0.43 -9.49 -16.96
N LYS A 504 1.67 -9.89 -17.24
CA LYS A 504 2.81 -9.78 -16.34
C LYS A 504 3.72 -8.64 -16.77
N MET A 505 4.43 -8.08 -15.80
CA MET A 505 5.34 -6.96 -16.02
C MET A 505 6.77 -7.48 -16.22
N GLN A 506 7.57 -6.74 -16.97
CA GLN A 506 8.97 -7.12 -17.22
C GLN A 506 9.83 -7.06 -15.95
N SER A 507 9.49 -6.20 -14.98
CA SER A 507 10.16 -6.10 -13.67
C SER A 507 10.03 -7.37 -12.82
N ASP A 508 8.89 -8.07 -12.89
CA ASP A 508 8.64 -9.29 -12.10
C ASP A 508 9.48 -10.49 -12.57
N VAL A 509 9.91 -10.49 -13.84
CA VAL A 509 10.70 -11.59 -14.43
C VAL A 509 12.10 -11.68 -13.83
N GLY A 510 12.67 -10.55 -13.38
CA GLY A 510 13.96 -10.53 -12.68
C GLY A 510 13.91 -11.22 -11.32
N ALA A 511 12.78 -11.09 -10.61
CA ALA A 511 12.57 -11.71 -9.31
C ALA A 511 12.39 -13.24 -9.41
N GLU A 512 11.55 -13.72 -10.33
CA GLU A 512 11.32 -15.17 -10.50
C GLU A 512 12.56 -15.93 -11.00
N LEU A 513 13.39 -15.33 -11.87
CA LEU A 513 14.65 -15.96 -12.30
C LEU A 513 15.70 -16.03 -11.19
N SER A 514 15.62 -15.18 -10.17
CA SER A 514 16.49 -15.22 -8.98
C SER A 514 16.05 -16.26 -7.94
N LEU A 515 14.75 -16.57 -7.86
CA LEU A 515 14.19 -17.59 -6.96
C LEU A 515 14.27 -19.00 -7.54
N ALA A 516 14.46 -19.13 -8.85
CA ALA A 516 14.63 -20.40 -9.55
C ALA A 516 16.10 -20.87 -9.69
N ARG A 517 17.06 -20.10 -9.16
CA ARG A 517 18.47 -20.49 -8.98
C ARG A 517 18.76 -20.78 -7.52
#